data_AF-A0A930R4P1-F1
#
_entry.id   AF-A0A930R4P1-F1
#
_cell.length_a   1.000
_cell.length_b   1.000
_cell.length_c   1.000
_cell.angle_alpha   90.00
_cell.angle_beta   90.00
_cell.angle_gamma   90.00
#
_symmetry.space_group_name_H-M   'P 1'
#
loop_
_entity.id
_entity.type
_entity.pdbx_description
1 polymer ?
#
loop_
_entity_poly.entity_id
_entity_poly.type
_entity_poly.pdbx_seq_one_letter_code
_entity_poly.pdbx_strand_id
1 'polypeptide(L)'
;ALVLQTGTRANQEIKVGFTDMRSAALGLQSQSGNGWDHQPLPTPSTPYPPNFTDTQVVGMGPKIQVTTREAANAAINVFDNALIKATDEAVNIGAVQNRLQYTSNNLIVASENVQASESTIRDADMAKEMTAYTKNNVLTQAAQAMLAQANQNSSTVLSLLK
;
A
#
# COMPACT_ATOMS: atom_id res chain seq x y z
N ALA A 1 -5.39 11.78 4.14
CA ALA A 1 -5.33 10.56 3.32
C ALA A 1 -3.90 10.05 3.34
N LEU A 2 -3.73 8.74 3.56
CA LEU A 2 -2.42 8.09 3.47
C LEU A 2 -2.18 7.68 2.02
N VAL A 3 -1.00 7.96 1.48
CA VAL A 3 -0.60 7.55 0.13
C VAL A 3 0.52 6.54 0.25
N LEU A 4 0.29 5.35 -0.31
CA LEU A 4 1.26 4.26 -0.34
C LEU A 4 1.79 4.16 -1.76
N GLN A 5 3.08 4.46 -1.94
CA GLN A 5 3.74 4.28 -3.23
C GLN A 5 4.04 2.80 -3.45
N THR A 6 3.39 2.20 -4.44
CA THR A 6 3.49 0.76 -4.74
C THR A 6 4.37 0.48 -5.94
N GLY A 7 5.04 1.49 -6.49
CA GLY A 7 5.96 1.31 -7.61
C GLY A 7 6.90 2.48 -7.82
N THR A 8 7.75 2.37 -8.83
CA THR A 8 8.83 3.32 -9.12
C THR A 8 8.36 4.57 -9.87
N ARG A 9 7.12 4.57 -10.36
CA ARG A 9 6.52 5.69 -11.09
C ARG A 9 5.52 6.46 -10.22
N ALA A 10 5.47 7.77 -10.38
CA ALA A 10 4.57 8.67 -9.61
C ALA A 10 3.06 8.37 -9.78
N ASN A 11 2.67 7.55 -10.76
CA ASN A 11 1.28 7.13 -10.97
C ASN A 11 0.95 5.77 -10.34
N GLN A 12 1.90 5.12 -9.66
CA GLN A 12 1.72 3.83 -8.99
C GLN A 12 1.54 4.05 -7.48
N GLU A 13 0.37 4.56 -7.13
CA GLU A 13 0.00 4.90 -5.75
C GLU A 13 -1.33 4.26 -5.38
N ILE A 14 -1.40 3.71 -4.17
CA ILE A 14 -2.65 3.35 -3.51
C ILE A 14 -2.96 4.44 -2.48
N LYS A 15 -4.05 5.17 -2.73
CA LYS A 15 -4.54 6.24 -1.86
C LYS A 15 -5.59 5.67 -0.92
N VAL A 16 -5.39 5.88 0.37
CA VAL A 16 -6.32 5.48 1.44
C VAL A 16 -6.87 6.76 2.07
N GLY A 17 -8.14 7.03 1.77
CA GLY A 17 -8.91 8.05 2.48
C GLY A 17 -9.47 7.41 3.75
N PHE A 18 -9.25 8.05 4.90
CA PHE A 18 -9.92 7.70 6.14
C PHE A 18 -11.03 8.72 6.39
N THR A 19 -12.25 8.23 6.56
CA THR A 19 -13.36 9.07 7.02
C THR A 19 -13.16 9.44 8.49
N ASP A 20 -13.63 10.62 8.92
CA ASP A 20 -13.55 11.01 10.34
C ASP A 20 -14.46 10.09 11.18
N MET A 21 -13.85 9.33 12.10
CA MET A 21 -14.52 8.36 12.97
C MET A 21 -14.67 8.86 14.41
N ARG A 22 -14.45 10.15 14.66
CA ARG A 22 -14.68 10.74 15.99
C ARG A 22 -16.18 10.78 16.33
N SER A 23 -16.50 10.79 17.61
CA SER A 23 -17.88 10.83 18.14
C SER A 23 -18.74 11.93 17.50
N ALA A 24 -18.16 13.10 17.25
CA ALA A 24 -18.84 14.21 16.57
C ALA A 24 -19.20 13.89 15.10
N ALA A 25 -18.29 13.27 14.34
CA ALA A 25 -18.51 12.90 12.93
C ALA A 25 -19.47 11.70 12.76
N LEU A 26 -19.49 10.82 13.77
CA LEU A 26 -20.43 9.70 13.87
C LEU A 26 -21.81 10.11 14.41
N GLY A 27 -22.02 11.38 14.79
CA GLY A 27 -23.29 11.86 15.34
C GLY A 27 -23.58 11.36 16.77
N LEU A 28 -22.58 10.79 17.44
CA LEU A 28 -22.66 10.27 18.81
C LEU A 28 -22.47 11.37 19.88
N GLN A 29 -22.43 12.63 19.46
CA GLN A 29 -22.18 13.78 20.31
C GLN A 29 -23.00 14.98 19.84
N SER A 30 -23.51 15.76 20.80
CA SER A 30 -24.19 17.02 20.51
C SER A 30 -23.22 18.06 19.95
N GLN A 31 -23.73 19.03 19.16
CA GLN A 31 -22.95 20.16 18.63
C GLN A 31 -22.24 20.99 19.71
N SER A 32 -22.68 20.89 20.97
CA SER A 32 -22.06 21.51 22.15
C SER A 32 -20.96 20.69 22.83
N GLY A 33 -20.61 19.51 22.30
CA GLY A 33 -19.54 18.67 22.84
C GLY A 33 -19.96 17.68 23.93
N ASN A 34 -21.24 17.64 24.31
CA ASN A 34 -21.75 16.70 25.30
C ASN A 34 -22.29 15.43 24.62
N GLY A 35 -21.79 14.25 25.01
CA GLY A 35 -22.11 12.97 24.35
C GLY A 35 -23.38 12.30 24.85
N TRP A 36 -23.45 12.09 26.17
CA TRP A 36 -24.53 11.37 26.84
C TRP A 36 -25.13 12.28 27.90
N ASP A 37 -26.45 12.31 27.99
CA ASP A 37 -27.14 13.02 29.06
C ASP A 37 -27.90 12.00 29.91
N HIS A 38 -27.36 11.79 31.10
CA HIS A 38 -27.85 10.87 32.11
C HIS A 38 -28.75 11.58 33.13
N GLN A 39 -29.03 12.86 32.94
CA GLN A 39 -30.00 13.56 33.79
C GLN A 39 -31.41 13.15 33.37
N PRO A 40 -32.24 12.67 34.32
CA PRO A 40 -33.68 12.56 34.08
C PRO A 40 -34.20 13.91 33.61
N LEU A 41 -35.13 13.91 32.64
CA LEU A 41 -35.79 15.15 32.21
C LEU A 41 -36.23 15.94 33.45
N PRO A 42 -35.89 17.24 33.55
CA PRO A 42 -36.28 18.02 34.71
C PRO A 42 -37.79 17.95 34.88
N THR A 43 -38.24 17.70 36.11
CA THR A 43 -39.67 17.70 36.40
C THR A 43 -40.27 19.06 36.05
N PRO A 44 -41.51 19.10 35.55
CA PRO A 44 -42.11 20.31 35.02
C PRO A 44 -42.20 21.37 36.12
N SER A 45 -41.70 22.58 35.87
CA SER A 45 -41.80 23.70 36.82
C SER A 45 -43.19 24.33 36.87
N THR A 46 -44.17 23.80 36.12
CA THR A 46 -45.59 24.18 36.15
C THR A 46 -46.48 22.95 35.99
N PRO A 47 -47.59 22.82 36.74
CA PRO A 47 -48.56 21.74 36.54
C PRO A 47 -49.09 21.73 35.09
N TYR A 48 -49.00 20.60 34.40
CA TYR A 48 -49.42 20.50 33.01
C TYR A 48 -50.96 20.47 32.84
N PRO A 49 -51.51 21.10 31.78
CA PRO A 49 -52.85 20.82 31.31
C PRO A 49 -52.96 19.39 30.71
N PRO A 50 -54.16 18.79 30.68
CA PRO A 50 -54.37 17.33 30.53
C PRO A 50 -54.04 16.70 29.16
N ASN A 51 -53.29 17.35 28.26
CA ASN A 51 -52.97 16.80 26.94
C ASN A 51 -51.50 16.92 26.48
N PHE A 52 -50.56 17.21 27.38
CA PHE A 52 -49.12 17.15 27.05
C PHE A 52 -48.50 15.96 27.77
N THR A 53 -48.17 14.90 27.03
CA THR A 53 -47.23 13.88 27.49
C THR A 53 -45.83 14.49 27.54
N ASP A 54 -45.08 14.20 28.62
CA ASP A 54 -43.70 14.64 28.88
C ASP A 54 -42.73 14.16 27.78
N THR A 55 -42.82 14.79 26.63
CA THR A 55 -41.84 14.69 25.56
C THR A 55 -41.42 16.12 25.21
N GLN A 56 -41.09 16.92 26.24
CA GLN A 56 -40.20 18.03 26.02
C GLN A 56 -38.84 17.44 25.63
N VAL A 57 -38.64 17.29 24.33
CA VAL A 57 -37.31 17.19 23.73
C VAL A 57 -36.57 18.44 24.19
N VAL A 58 -35.72 18.30 25.21
CA VAL A 58 -34.94 19.42 25.76
C VAL A 58 -34.13 20.01 24.62
N GLY A 59 -34.40 21.28 24.33
CA GLY A 59 -33.86 21.97 23.18
C GLY A 59 -32.34 22.10 23.18
N MET A 60 -31.82 22.17 21.95
CA MET A 60 -30.49 22.60 21.52
C MET A 60 -29.37 21.52 21.52
N GLY A 61 -29.54 20.51 20.65
CA GLY A 61 -28.47 19.68 20.10
C GLY A 61 -28.66 18.16 20.32
N PRO A 62 -28.13 17.29 19.44
CA PRO A 62 -28.37 15.85 19.48
C PRO A 62 -27.59 15.20 20.63
N LYS A 63 -28.13 15.27 21.83
CA LYS A 63 -27.66 14.48 22.97
C LYS A 63 -28.34 13.10 22.89
N ILE A 64 -27.55 12.02 22.98
CA ILE A 64 -28.12 10.67 23.08
C ILE A 64 -28.71 10.51 24.49
N GLN A 65 -30.01 10.22 24.57
CA GLN A 65 -30.72 9.96 25.82
C GLN A 65 -31.54 8.66 25.72
N VAL A 66 -31.66 7.94 26.83
CA VAL A 66 -32.40 6.67 26.95
C VAL A 66 -33.43 6.73 28.09
N THR A 67 -33.75 7.95 28.56
CA THR A 67 -34.64 8.19 29.71
C THR A 67 -36.12 7.96 29.37
N THR A 68 -36.52 8.13 28.11
CA THR A 68 -37.87 7.84 27.60
C THR A 68 -37.84 6.82 26.48
N ARG A 69 -38.98 6.17 26.21
CA ARG A 69 -39.11 5.18 25.11
C ARG A 69 -38.82 5.81 23.75
N GLU A 70 -39.30 7.02 23.55
CA GLU A 70 -39.12 7.80 22.32
C GLU A 70 -37.65 8.20 22.14
N ALA A 71 -36.98 8.66 23.20
CA ALA A 71 -35.56 9.02 23.17
C ALA A 71 -34.67 7.78 22.95
N ALA A 72 -35.00 6.65 23.58
CA ALA A 72 -34.30 5.38 23.38
C ALA A 72 -34.41 4.89 21.92
N ASN A 73 -35.59 4.99 21.30
CA ASN A 73 -35.78 4.65 19.89
C ASN A 73 -34.97 5.57 18.96
N ALA A 74 -34.90 6.87 19.27
CA ALA A 74 -34.08 7.81 18.52
C ALA A 74 -32.58 7.51 18.66
N ALA A 75 -32.12 7.15 19.87
CA ALA A 75 -30.75 6.75 20.15
C ALA A 75 -30.31 5.51 19.35
N ILE A 76 -31.17 4.50 19.25
CA ILE A 76 -30.90 3.29 18.44
C ILE A 76 -30.62 3.66 16.99
N ASN A 77 -31.44 4.51 16.36
CA ASN A 77 -31.21 4.96 14.99
C ASN A 77 -29.87 5.69 14.83
N VAL A 78 -29.44 6.47 15.82
CA VAL A 78 -28.13 7.16 15.79
C VAL A 78 -26.99 6.15 15.85
N PHE A 79 -27.08 5.12 16.72
CA PHE A 79 -26.08 4.05 16.78
C PHE A 79 -26.05 3.21 15.50
N ASP A 80 -27.20 2.88 14.91
CA ASP A 80 -27.26 2.12 13.66
C ASP A 80 -26.56 2.88 12.52
N ASN A 81 -26.80 4.19 12.41
CA ASN A 81 -26.11 5.02 11.42
C ASN A 81 -24.60 5.11 11.67
N ALA A 82 -24.17 5.23 12.94
CA ALA A 82 -22.75 5.22 13.29
C ALA A 82 -22.10 3.87 12.99
N LEU A 83 -22.81 2.76 13.25
CA LEU A 83 -22.36 1.41 12.95
C LEU A 83 -22.19 1.20 11.45
N ILE A 84 -23.17 1.59 10.64
CA ILE A 84 -23.09 1.50 9.16
C ILE A 84 -21.86 2.25 8.66
N LYS A 85 -21.64 3.49 9.11
CA LYS A 85 -20.44 4.27 8.74
C LYS A 85 -19.14 3.56 9.14
N ALA A 86 -19.09 2.97 10.34
CA ALA A 86 -17.91 2.25 10.81
C ALA A 86 -17.64 0.98 9.97
N THR A 87 -18.69 0.23 9.64
CA THR A 87 -18.57 -0.97 8.82
C THR A 87 -18.19 -0.64 7.38
N ASP A 88 -18.72 0.45 6.81
CA ASP A 88 -18.37 0.91 5.47
C ASP A 88 -16.88 1.29 5.39
N GLU A 89 -16.37 2.00 6.39
CA GLU A 89 -14.95 2.34 6.46
C GLU A 89 -14.08 1.08 6.63
N ALA A 90 -14.52 0.11 7.46
CA ALA A 90 -13.81 -1.16 7.62
C ALA A 90 -13.77 -1.97 6.30
N VAL A 91 -14.87 -2.00 5.54
CA VAL A 91 -14.94 -2.65 4.22
C VAL A 91 -14.00 -1.95 3.23
N ASN A 92 -13.98 -0.61 3.22
CA ASN A 92 -13.06 0.16 2.37
C ASN A 92 -11.59 -0.15 2.69
N ILE A 93 -11.23 -0.16 3.97
CA ILE A 93 -9.88 -0.55 4.42
C ILE A 93 -9.56 -1.99 3.99
N GLY A 94 -10.51 -2.92 4.16
CA GLY A 94 -10.34 -4.30 3.71
C GLY A 94 -10.13 -4.43 2.20
N ALA A 95 -10.87 -3.69 1.39
CA ALA A 95 -10.69 -3.68 -0.06
C ALA A 95 -9.30 -3.14 -0.47
N VAL A 96 -8.84 -2.07 0.19
CA VAL A 96 -7.50 -1.53 0.00
C VAL A 96 -6.42 -2.52 0.40
N GLN A 97 -6.57 -3.22 1.53
CA GLN A 97 -5.64 -4.26 1.98
C GLN A 97 -5.52 -5.40 0.95
N ASN A 98 -6.64 -5.87 0.40
CA ASN A 98 -6.63 -6.88 -0.66
C ASN A 98 -5.86 -6.37 -1.89
N ARG A 99 -6.12 -5.13 -2.34
CA ARG A 99 -5.38 -4.53 -3.47
C ARG A 99 -3.89 -4.42 -3.20
N LEU A 100 -3.49 -4.05 -1.97
CA LEU A 100 -2.09 -4.00 -1.56
C LEU A 100 -1.45 -5.38 -1.59
N GLN A 101 -2.13 -6.42 -1.11
CA GLN A 101 -1.64 -7.80 -1.16
C GLN A 101 -1.45 -8.28 -2.61
N TYR A 102 -2.45 -8.05 -3.48
CA TYR A 102 -2.31 -8.39 -4.90
C TYR A 102 -1.15 -7.65 -5.57
N THR A 103 -1.00 -6.36 -5.27
CA THR A 103 0.09 -5.55 -5.82
C THR A 103 1.44 -6.03 -5.30
N SER A 104 1.55 -6.33 -4.00
CA SER A 104 2.75 -6.90 -3.39
C SER A 104 3.15 -8.22 -4.05
N ASN A 105 2.21 -9.14 -4.23
CA ASN A 105 2.47 -10.43 -4.87
C ASN A 105 2.91 -10.24 -6.33
N ASN A 106 2.28 -9.32 -7.06
CA ASN A 106 2.67 -9.00 -8.43
C ASN A 106 4.10 -8.41 -8.50
N LEU A 107 4.47 -7.52 -7.59
CA LEU A 107 5.81 -6.94 -7.51
C LEU A 107 6.86 -7.98 -7.18
N ILE A 108 6.58 -8.94 -6.29
CA ILE A 108 7.50 -10.03 -5.98
C ILE A 108 7.79 -10.85 -7.25
N VAL A 109 6.76 -11.25 -7.98
CA VAL A 109 6.91 -11.99 -9.25
C VAL A 109 7.64 -11.16 -10.30
N ALA A 110 7.31 -9.87 -10.42
CA ALA A 110 8.00 -8.98 -11.35
C ALA A 110 9.49 -8.83 -10.98
N SER A 111 9.82 -8.70 -9.69
CA SER A 111 11.19 -8.62 -9.20
C SER A 111 11.96 -9.90 -9.49
N GLU A 112 11.35 -11.06 -9.29
CA GLU A 112 11.96 -12.36 -9.61
C GLU A 112 12.26 -12.48 -11.11
N ASN A 113 11.31 -12.09 -11.97
CA ASN A 113 11.51 -12.09 -13.42
C ASN A 113 12.61 -11.12 -13.88
N VAL A 114 12.68 -9.93 -13.27
CA VAL A 114 13.74 -8.95 -13.58
C VAL A 114 15.09 -9.48 -13.13
N GLN A 115 15.20 -10.05 -11.93
CA GLN A 115 16.44 -10.63 -11.42
C GLN A 115 16.91 -11.82 -12.27
N ALA A 116 15.99 -12.70 -12.71
CA ALA A 116 16.32 -13.81 -13.62
C ALA A 116 16.81 -13.31 -14.99
N SER A 117 16.17 -12.25 -15.51
CA SER A 117 16.60 -11.60 -16.75
C SER A 117 17.98 -10.96 -16.60
N GLU A 118 18.22 -10.26 -15.48
CA GLU A 118 19.52 -9.67 -15.17
C GLU A 118 20.61 -10.74 -15.05
N SER A 119 20.34 -11.86 -14.37
CA SER A 119 21.28 -12.99 -14.28
C SER A 119 21.61 -13.53 -15.67
N THR A 120 20.61 -13.71 -16.53
CA THR A 120 20.79 -14.21 -17.89
C THR A 120 21.65 -13.26 -18.73
N ILE A 121 21.40 -11.94 -18.63
CA ILE A 121 22.19 -10.92 -19.34
C ILE A 121 23.63 -10.91 -18.83
N ARG A 122 23.83 -10.91 -17.51
CA ARG A 122 25.16 -10.91 -16.90
C ARG A 122 25.96 -12.16 -17.28
N ASP A 123 25.33 -13.33 -17.30
CA ASP A 123 25.98 -14.58 -17.68
C ASP A 123 26.30 -14.61 -19.19
N ALA A 124 25.42 -14.08 -20.05
CA ALA A 124 25.66 -13.96 -21.48
C ALA A 124 26.83 -13.01 -21.78
N ASP A 125 26.88 -11.86 -21.11
CA ASP A 125 27.98 -10.89 -21.25
C ASP A 125 29.30 -11.46 -20.70
N MET A 126 29.26 -12.20 -19.57
CA MET A 126 30.43 -12.90 -19.04
C MET A 126 30.91 -13.99 -20.01
N ALA A 127 30.02 -14.79 -20.58
CA ALA A 127 30.38 -15.82 -21.56
C ALA A 127 31.00 -15.22 -22.83
N LYS A 128 30.47 -14.08 -23.30
CA LYS A 128 31.03 -13.34 -24.44
C LYS A 128 32.45 -12.84 -24.13
N GLU A 129 32.66 -12.25 -22.96
CA GLU A 129 33.97 -11.75 -22.54
C GLU A 129 34.97 -12.90 -22.33
N MET A 130 34.54 -14.02 -21.74
CA MET A 130 35.37 -15.22 -21.58
C MET A 130 35.74 -15.87 -22.92
N THR A 131 34.85 -15.84 -23.90
CA THR A 131 35.13 -16.31 -25.27
C THR A 131 36.12 -15.38 -25.96
N ALA A 132 35.97 -14.07 -25.83
CA ALA A 132 36.92 -13.09 -26.35
C ALA A 132 38.30 -13.22 -25.68
N TYR A 133 38.33 -13.37 -24.35
CA TYR A 133 39.55 -13.64 -23.59
C TYR A 133 40.24 -14.93 -24.02
N THR A 134 39.49 -16.01 -24.23
CA THR A 134 40.03 -17.29 -24.72
C THR A 134 40.57 -17.15 -26.14
N LYS A 135 39.83 -16.48 -27.05
CA LYS A 135 40.29 -16.19 -28.41
C LYS A 135 41.59 -15.38 -28.41
N ASN A 136 41.67 -14.35 -27.57
CA ASN A 136 42.88 -13.54 -27.44
C ASN A 136 44.05 -14.36 -26.91
N ASN A 137 43.84 -15.23 -25.91
CA ASN A 137 44.88 -16.14 -25.42
C ASN A 137 45.35 -17.15 -26.47
N VAL A 138 44.45 -17.70 -27.28
CA VAL A 138 44.81 -18.59 -28.38
C VAL A 138 45.58 -17.83 -29.46
N LEU A 139 45.19 -16.59 -29.79
CA LEU A 139 45.90 -15.75 -30.74
C LEU A 139 47.30 -15.37 -30.25
N THR A 140 47.48 -15.06 -28.96
CA THR A 140 48.81 -14.75 -28.42
C THR A 140 49.72 -15.97 -28.41
N GLN A 141 49.20 -17.16 -28.03
CA GLN A 141 49.95 -18.42 -28.12
C GLN A 141 50.27 -18.79 -29.57
N ALA A 142 49.33 -18.62 -30.50
CA ALA A 142 49.54 -18.86 -31.92
C ALA A 142 50.55 -17.88 -32.54
N ALA A 143 50.51 -16.60 -32.15
CA ALA A 143 51.49 -15.60 -32.60
C ALA A 143 52.91 -15.93 -32.11
N GLN A 144 53.05 -16.40 -30.86
CA GLN A 144 54.34 -16.87 -30.33
C GLN A 144 54.84 -18.12 -31.07
N ALA A 145 53.98 -19.11 -31.32
CA ALA A 145 54.33 -20.31 -32.07
C ALA A 145 54.68 -20.01 -33.53
N MET A 146 53.93 -19.11 -34.19
CA MET A 146 54.22 -18.65 -35.55
C MET A 146 55.52 -17.85 -35.62
N LEU A 147 55.83 -17.01 -34.64
CA LEU A 147 57.12 -16.32 -34.55
C LEU A 147 58.28 -17.32 -34.40
N ALA A 148 58.12 -18.32 -33.53
CA ALA A 148 59.13 -19.38 -33.37
C ALA A 148 59.35 -20.17 -34.66
N GLN A 149 58.27 -20.54 -35.36
CA GLN A 149 58.35 -21.25 -36.64
C GLN A 149 58.97 -20.39 -37.75
N ALA A 150 58.60 -19.10 -37.84
CA ALA A 150 59.17 -18.18 -38.83
C ALA A 150 60.68 -18.01 -38.63
N ASN A 151 61.14 -17.89 -37.38
CA ASN A 151 62.56 -17.79 -37.03
C ASN A 151 63.34 -19.08 -37.35
N GLN A 152 62.72 -20.25 -37.16
CA GLN A 152 63.33 -21.53 -37.56
C GLN A 152 63.44 -21.65 -39.08
N ASN A 153 62.36 -21.36 -39.81
CA ASN A 153 62.36 -21.41 -41.27
C ASN A 153 63.37 -20.41 -41.88
N SER A 154 63.48 -19.19 -41.34
CA SER A 154 64.47 -18.21 -41.82
C SER A 154 65.92 -18.68 -41.60
N SER A 155 66.18 -19.37 -40.49
CA SER A 155 67.51 -19.92 -40.18
C SER A 155 67.88 -21.07 -41.12
N THR A 156 66.92 -21.93 -41.49
CA THR A 156 67.10 -23.00 -42.47
C THR A 156 67.39 -22.45 -43.86
N VAL A 157 66.70 -21.39 -44.29
CA VAL A 157 66.99 -20.73 -45.57
C VAL A 157 68.39 -20.12 -45.59
N LEU A 158 68.84 -19.53 -44.47
CA LEU A 158 70.21 -19.01 -44.37
C LEU A 158 71.27 -20.13 -44.38
N SER A 159 70.93 -21.35 -43.97
CA SER A 159 71.82 -22.51 -44.12
C SER A 159 71.87 -23.06 -45.55
N LEU A 160 70.86 -22.78 -46.37
CA LEU A 160 70.83 -23.15 -47.80
C LEU A 160 71.52 -22.10 -48.69
N LEU A 161 71.79 -20.91 -48.15
CA LEU A 161 72.49 -19.80 -48.84
C LEU A 161 73.99 -19.72 -48.49
N LYS A 162 74.52 -20.66 -47.70
CA LYS A 162 75.96 -20.81 -47.42
C LYS A 162 76.49 -22.03 -48.14
#